data_AF-A0A538GDQ5-F1
#
_entry.id   AF-A0A538GDQ5-F1
#
_cell.length_a   1.000
_cell.length_b   1.000
_cell.length_c   1.000
_cell.angle_alpha   90.00
_cell.angle_beta   90.00
_cell.angle_gamma   90.00
#
_symmetry.space_group_name_H-M   'P 1'
#
loop_
_entity.id
_entity.type
_entity.pdbx_description
1 polymer ?
#
loop_
_entity_poly.entity_id
_entity_poly.type
_entity_poly.pdbx_seq_one_letter_code
_entity_poly.pdbx_strand_id
1 'polypeptide(L)' 'MANINRVVLVGNLTKDPELRHTPGGTPVCSMRVAVNSRRRDESGQWVDK' A
#
# COMPACT_ATOMS: atom_id res chain seq x y z
N MET A 1 9.16 -14.98 -22.69
CA MET A 1 7.83 -14.48 -22.25
C MET A 1 8.06 -13.60 -21.04
N ALA A 2 7.61 -12.35 -21.06
CA ALA A 2 7.74 -11.45 -19.93
C ALA A 2 6.69 -11.81 -18.87
N ASN A 3 7.13 -12.21 -17.67
CA ASN A 3 6.24 -12.40 -16.53
C ASN A 3 5.94 -11.04 -15.90
N ILE A 4 4.66 -10.75 -15.68
CA ILE A 4 4.20 -9.54 -14.99
C ILE A 4 3.74 -9.94 -13.59
N ASN A 5 4.33 -9.31 -12.58
CA ASN A 5 3.81 -9.34 -11.22
C ASN A 5 3.07 -8.01 -10.97
N ARG A 6 1.76 -8.08 -10.68
CA ARG A 6 0.90 -6.92 -10.45
C ARG A 6 0.35 -6.95 -9.02
N VAL A 7 0.47 -5.83 -8.33
CA VAL A 7 -0.10 -5.62 -6.98
C VAL A 7 -0.99 -4.37 -7.01
N VAL A 8 -2.17 -4.45 -6.39
CA VAL A 8 -3.09 -3.32 -6.19
C VAL A 8 -3.31 -3.17 -4.69
N LEU A 9 -3.08 -1.96 -4.15
CA LEU A 9 -3.23 -1.65 -2.73
C LEU A 9 -4.26 -0.54 -2.54
N VAL A 10 -5.13 -0.70 -1.54
CA VAL A 10 -6.11 0.32 -1.11
C VAL A 10 -5.99 0.46 0.40
N GLY A 11 -5.79 1.67 0.89
CA GLY A 11 -5.57 1.94 2.31
C GLY A 11 -5.34 3.42 2.56
N ASN A 12 -4.85 3.74 3.76
CA ASN A 12 -4.65 5.12 4.20
C ASN A 12 -3.16 5.47 4.30
N LEU A 13 -2.78 6.70 3.93
CA LEU A 13 -1.44 7.21 4.19
C LEU A 13 -1.24 7.42 5.69
N THR A 14 -0.12 6.92 6.20
CA THR A 14 0.22 7.05 7.64
C THR A 14 1.10 8.27 7.92
N LYS A 15 1.64 8.89 6.87
CA LYS A 15 2.40 10.14 6.89
C LYS A 15 2.41 10.74 5.49
N ASP A 16 2.87 11.98 5.39
CA ASP A 16 3.07 12.64 4.11
C ASP A 16 4.08 11.88 3.23
N PRO A 17 3.85 11.80 1.91
CA PRO A 17 4.80 11.23 0.97
C PRO A 17 6.14 11.98 0.95
N GLU A 18 7.25 11.25 0.87
CA GLU A 18 8.59 11.82 0.79
C GLU A 18 9.14 11.73 -0.63
N LEU A 19 9.35 12.87 -1.28
CA LEU A 19 9.98 12.97 -2.60
C LEU A 19 11.49 13.16 -2.44
N ARG A 20 12.28 12.30 -3.12
CA ARG A 20 13.74 12.36 -3.17
C ARG A 20 14.22 12.22 -4.61
N HIS A 21 15.49 12.49 -4.86
CA HIS A 21 16.13 12.28 -6.15
C HIS A 21 17.26 11.28 -6.01
N THR A 22 17.41 10.38 -6.98
CA THR A 22 18.59 9.51 -7.08
C THR A 22 19.83 10.35 -7.42
N PRO A 23 21.07 9.81 -7.27
CA PRO A 23 22.27 10.52 -7.73
C PRO A 23 22.23 10.88 -9.23
N GLY A 24 21.47 10.13 -10.04
CA GLY A 24 21.23 10.43 -11.45
C GLY A 24 20.09 11.42 -11.72
N GLY A 25 19.51 12.05 -10.68
CA GLY A 25 18.46 13.06 -10.81
C GLY A 25 17.04 12.53 -11.00
N THR A 26 16.82 11.21 -10.96
CA THR A 26 15.49 10.64 -11.12
C THR A 26 14.65 10.86 -9.85
N PRO A 27 13.44 11.43 -9.95
CA PRO A 27 12.55 11.61 -8.80
C PRO A 27 12.00 10.26 -8.32
N VAL A 28 12.01 10.03 -7.01
CA VAL A 28 11.48 8.84 -6.33
C VAL A 28 10.62 9.28 -5.16
N CYS A 29 9.33 8.93 -5.19
CA CYS A 29 8.39 9.20 -4.10
C CYS A 29 8.21 7.96 -3.23
N SER A 30 8.42 8.09 -1.92
CA SER A 30 8.21 7.04 -0.92
C SER A 30 6.91 7.31 -0.14
N MET A 31 6.01 6.32 -0.12
CA MET A 31 4.73 6.40 0.58
C MET A 31 4.61 5.23 1.57
N ARG A 32 3.94 5.45 2.70
CA ARG A 32 3.58 4.40 3.66
C ARG A 32 2.07 4.29 3.75
N VAL A 33 1.53 3.14 3.33
CA VAL A 33 0.10 2.87 3.31
C VAL A 33 -0.24 1.83 4.39
N ALA A 34 -1.15 2.16 5.30
CA ALA A 34 -1.78 1.21 6.20
C ALA A 34 -2.97 0.56 5.50
N VAL A 35 -3.01 -0.77 5.49
CA VAL A 35 -4.07 -1.59 4.90
C VAL A 35 -4.62 -2.50 5.98
N ASN A 36 -5.90 -2.35 6.31
CA ASN A 36 -6.59 -3.24 7.23
C ASN A 36 -7.41 -4.24 6.41
N SER A 37 -7.14 -5.52 6.56
CA SER A 37 -8.02 -6.55 6.03
C SER A 37 -9.14 -6.84 7.03
N ARG A 38 -10.39 -6.67 6.61
CA ARG A 38 -11.56 -7.06 7.41
C ARG A 38 -12.04 -8.44 6.98
N ARG A 39 -12.36 -9.29 7.96
CA ARG A 39 -13.04 -10.56 7.72
C ARG A 39 -14.39 -10.54 8.39
N ARG A 40 -15.35 -11.26 7.83
CA ARG A 40 -16.63 -11.49 8.48
C ARG A 40 -16.47 -12.68 9.44
N ASP A 41 -16.91 -12.51 10.68
CA ASP A 41 -16.95 -13.61 11.65
C ASP A 41 -18.24 -14.45 11.49
N GLU A 42 -18.35 -15.54 12.27
CA GLU A 42 -19.51 -16.45 12.23
C GLU A 42 -20.81 -15.78 12.68
N SER A 43 -20.72 -14.69 13.46
CA SER A 43 -21.87 -13.87 13.87
C SER A 43 -22.31 -12.87 12.79
N GLY A 44 -21.57 -12.78 11.69
CA GLY A 44 -21.84 -11.89 10.58
C GLY A 44 -21.29 -10.47 10.77
N GLN A 45 -20.52 -10.20 11.83
CA GLN A 45 -19.87 -8.91 12.08
C GLN A 45 -18.53 -8.81 11.35
N TRP A 46 -18.17 -7.58 10.95
CA TRP A 46 -16.86 -7.30 10.38
C TRP A 46 -15.85 -7.08 11.49
N VAL A 47 -14.85 -7.96 11.55
CA VAL A 47 -13.72 -7.82 12.48
C VAL A 47 -12.46 -7.50 11.69
N ASP A 48 -11.65 -6.58 12.22
CA ASP A 48 -10.30 -6.37 11.71
C ASP A 48 -9.49 -7.65 11.97
N LYS A 49 -8.79 -8.14 10.96
CA LYS A 49 -7.95 -9.35 11.03
C LYS A 49 -6.59 -9.04 11.64
#